data_AF-A0A660Y745-F1
#
_entry.id   AF-A0A660Y745-F1
#
_cell.length_a   1.000
_cell.length_b   1.000
_cell.length_c   1.000
_cell.angle_alpha   90.00
_cell.angle_beta   90.00
_cell.angle_gamma   90.00
#
_symmetry.space_group_name_H-M   'P 1'
#
loop_
_entity.id
_entity.type
_entity.pdbx_description
1 polymer ?
#
loop_
_entity_poly.entity_id
_entity_poly.type
_entity_poly.pdbx_seq_one_letter_code
_entity_poly.pdbx_strand_id
1 'polypeptide(L)'
;VAAVGGRPVGDYVTSEHPSGALPIIAVPTTSGTGTEANPYAVLTDPNLKEKRALNRPPFTYPKASIVDPELTLSLPPRETAVTGMDVLFHALEAFVGKRCHPFVEAAAELAVRGVAKFLVRAVKDGGDREAREGMSLASTAAGMAINGGGTTALHGMEHPVSAHLNVAHAEGLCALSGPYLKYLAEVVPGKMARVAEWLGEERAAERAVVAVEELKEELGLNLRLRDLGVSEDMLETLVDDTLRVMGHNVANTPGEPDRGRIYEFFREAM
;
A
#
# COMPACT_ATOMS: atom_id res chain seq x y z
N VAL A 1 11.86 -3.63 -16.42
CA VAL A 1 11.51 -4.95 -16.99
C VAL A 1 11.60 -4.86 -18.50
N ALA A 2 12.39 -5.71 -19.16
CA ALA A 2 12.42 -5.80 -20.62
C ALA A 2 11.78 -7.14 -21.03
N ALA A 3 10.65 -7.09 -21.73
CA ALA A 3 9.92 -8.26 -22.20
C ALA A 3 10.45 -8.72 -23.57
N VAL A 4 10.62 -10.02 -23.74
CA VAL A 4 10.88 -10.63 -25.05
C VAL A 4 9.55 -10.74 -25.78
N GLY A 5 9.27 -9.76 -26.64
CA GLY A 5 8.04 -9.72 -27.44
C GLY A 5 7.79 -8.45 -28.24
N GLY A 6 8.58 -7.38 -28.03
CA GLY A 6 8.61 -6.20 -28.91
C GLY A 6 7.34 -5.34 -28.89
N ARG A 7 6.40 -5.58 -27.97
CA ARG A 7 5.17 -4.80 -27.80
C ARG A 7 5.34 -3.66 -26.79
N PRO A 8 4.54 -2.58 -26.88
CA PRO A 8 4.46 -1.57 -25.83
C PRO A 8 4.09 -2.18 -24.46
N VAL A 9 4.54 -1.55 -23.38
CA VAL A 9 4.31 -2.06 -22.01
C VAL A 9 2.82 -2.15 -21.64
N GLY A 10 1.99 -1.25 -22.19
CA GLY A 10 0.54 -1.22 -21.94
C GLY A 10 -0.19 -2.49 -22.38
N ASP A 11 0.24 -3.10 -23.48
CA ASP A 11 -0.36 -4.34 -23.99
C ASP A 11 -0.16 -5.50 -22.99
N TYR A 12 0.98 -5.51 -22.29
CA TYR A 12 1.29 -6.50 -21.25
C TYR A 12 0.56 -6.25 -19.94
N VAL A 13 -0.07 -5.09 -19.73
CA VAL A 13 -0.94 -4.85 -18.56
C VAL A 13 -2.28 -5.55 -18.77
N THR A 14 -2.81 -5.53 -19.99
CA THR A 14 -4.16 -5.98 -20.31
C THR A 14 -4.23 -7.41 -20.81
N SER A 15 -3.69 -7.70 -21.99
CA SER A 15 -3.99 -8.94 -22.73
C SER A 15 -2.76 -9.77 -23.09
N GLU A 16 -1.59 -9.14 -23.22
CA GLU A 16 -0.39 -9.84 -23.66
C GLU A 16 0.32 -10.56 -22.51
N HIS A 17 0.91 -11.70 -22.86
CA HIS A 17 1.74 -12.52 -21.97
C HIS A 17 3.14 -12.65 -22.57
N PRO A 18 4.19 -12.19 -21.87
CA PRO A 18 5.55 -12.33 -22.38
C PRO A 18 5.96 -13.80 -22.42
N SER A 19 6.73 -14.18 -23.44
CA SER A 19 7.35 -15.52 -23.53
C SER A 19 8.64 -15.62 -22.71
N GLY A 20 9.18 -14.48 -22.28
CA GLY A 20 10.40 -14.33 -21.50
C GLY A 20 10.60 -12.89 -21.05
N ALA A 21 11.47 -12.68 -20.07
CA ALA A 21 11.95 -11.37 -19.65
C ALA A 21 13.42 -11.44 -19.22
N LEU A 22 14.14 -10.31 -19.35
CA LEU A 22 15.48 -10.21 -18.78
C LEU A 22 15.42 -10.37 -17.24
N PRO A 23 16.44 -10.99 -16.62
CA PRO A 23 16.49 -11.13 -15.17
C PRO A 23 16.52 -9.75 -14.50
N ILE A 24 15.76 -9.60 -13.42
CA ILE A 24 15.70 -8.38 -12.60
C ILE A 24 16.45 -8.67 -11.30
N ILE A 25 17.39 -7.79 -10.94
CA ILE A 25 17.99 -7.77 -9.60
C ILE A 25 17.46 -6.52 -8.91
N ALA A 26 16.73 -6.69 -7.81
CA ALA A 26 16.19 -5.58 -7.04
C ALA A 26 17.16 -5.18 -5.92
N VAL A 27 17.47 -3.90 -5.82
CA VAL A 27 18.30 -3.31 -4.75
C VAL A 27 17.52 -2.12 -4.19
N PRO A 28 16.55 -2.34 -3.28
CA PRO A 28 15.73 -1.26 -2.76
C PRO A 28 16.56 -0.29 -1.93
N THR A 29 16.38 1.01 -2.18
CA THR A 29 17.00 2.11 -1.40
C THR A 29 15.98 2.84 -0.53
N THR A 30 14.77 2.30 -0.44
CA THR A 30 13.69 2.74 0.44
C THR A 30 13.08 1.53 1.13
N SER A 31 12.45 1.75 2.29
CA SER A 31 11.68 0.74 3.00
C SER A 31 10.19 1.11 2.89
N GLY A 32 9.55 0.71 1.79
CA GLY A 32 8.14 1.01 1.53
C GLY A 32 7.45 -0.04 0.69
N THR A 33 7.74 -0.04 -0.60
CA THR A 33 6.93 -0.76 -1.59
C THR A 33 6.98 -2.29 -1.47
N GLY A 34 8.05 -2.86 -0.90
CA GLY A 34 8.28 -4.31 -0.87
C GLY A 34 8.34 -4.96 -2.27
N THR A 35 8.58 -4.17 -3.32
CA THR A 35 8.61 -4.60 -4.73
C THR A 35 9.66 -5.67 -4.99
N GLU A 36 10.72 -5.69 -4.19
CA GLU A 36 11.74 -6.73 -4.24
C GLU A 36 11.23 -8.14 -3.87
N ALA A 37 10.02 -8.25 -3.31
CA ALA A 37 9.42 -9.50 -2.85
C ALA A 37 8.09 -9.85 -3.56
N ASN A 38 7.70 -9.13 -4.61
CA ASN A 38 6.43 -9.34 -5.30
C ASN A 38 6.56 -9.13 -6.83
N PRO A 39 5.55 -9.53 -7.64
CA PRO A 39 5.60 -9.44 -9.10
C PRO A 39 4.95 -8.18 -9.67
N TYR A 40 4.55 -7.22 -8.83
CA TYR A 40 3.79 -6.05 -9.27
C TYR A 40 4.73 -4.94 -9.74
N ALA A 41 4.50 -4.47 -10.98
CA ALA A 41 5.10 -3.25 -11.48
C ALA A 41 3.99 -2.25 -11.80
N VAL A 42 3.86 -1.19 -11.00
CA VAL A 42 2.78 -0.21 -11.16
C VAL A 42 3.17 0.84 -12.20
N LEU A 43 2.30 1.06 -13.18
CA LEU A 43 2.50 1.96 -14.31
C LEU A 43 1.37 2.99 -14.35
N THR A 44 1.75 4.26 -14.49
CA THR A 44 0.79 5.35 -14.71
C THR A 44 0.74 5.68 -16.20
N ASP A 45 -0.46 5.64 -16.79
CA ASP A 45 -0.73 6.19 -18.11
C ASP A 45 -1.27 7.63 -17.94
N PRO A 46 -0.46 8.66 -18.24
CA PRO A 46 -0.87 10.05 -18.05
C PRO A 46 -1.95 10.51 -19.04
N ASN A 47 -2.13 9.80 -20.17
CA ASN A 47 -3.15 10.12 -21.16
C ASN A 47 -4.51 9.60 -20.72
N LEU A 48 -4.53 8.38 -20.16
CA LEU A 48 -5.76 7.75 -19.65
C LEU A 48 -6.09 8.19 -18.22
N LYS A 49 -5.13 8.79 -17.51
CA LYS A 49 -5.23 9.09 -16.06
C LYS A 49 -5.49 7.83 -15.24
N GLU A 50 -4.76 6.77 -15.57
CA GLU A 50 -4.92 5.47 -14.92
C GLU A 50 -3.60 4.98 -14.35
N LYS A 51 -3.65 4.37 -13.17
CA LYS A 51 -2.52 3.70 -12.53
C LYS A 51 -2.82 2.22 -12.38
N ARG A 52 -2.14 1.38 -13.16
CA ARG A 52 -2.42 -0.06 -13.26
C ARG A 52 -1.18 -0.89 -12.91
N ALA A 53 -1.40 -2.06 -12.31
CA ALA A 53 -0.33 -3.00 -12.03
C ALA A 53 -0.09 -3.95 -13.20
N LEU A 54 1.12 -3.96 -13.74
CA LEU A 54 1.65 -5.06 -14.53
C LEU A 54 1.97 -6.22 -13.57
N ASN A 55 1.30 -7.35 -13.76
CA ASN A 55 1.52 -8.57 -13.00
C ASN A 55 1.62 -9.76 -13.97
N ARG A 56 2.84 -10.20 -14.29
CA ARG A 56 3.09 -11.31 -15.23
C ARG A 56 4.10 -12.31 -14.64
N PRO A 57 3.72 -13.09 -13.62
CA PRO A 57 4.55 -14.17 -13.10
C PRO A 57 4.86 -15.23 -14.19
N PRO A 58 6.07 -15.83 -14.17
CA PRO A 58 7.18 -15.55 -13.27
C PRO A 58 8.07 -14.37 -13.70
N PHE A 59 7.71 -13.68 -14.79
CA PHE A 59 8.59 -12.74 -15.51
C PHE A 59 8.76 -11.37 -14.85
N THR A 60 7.79 -10.94 -14.03
CA THR A 60 7.88 -9.67 -13.31
C THR A 60 8.48 -9.80 -11.91
N TYR A 61 8.77 -11.02 -11.45
CA TYR A 61 9.52 -11.20 -10.20
C TYR A 61 11.00 -10.83 -10.37
N PRO A 62 11.58 -10.14 -9.37
CA PRO A 62 13.02 -10.14 -9.16
C PRO A 62 13.57 -11.57 -9.11
N LYS A 63 14.66 -11.82 -9.84
CA LYS A 63 15.42 -13.08 -9.75
C LYS A 63 16.29 -13.13 -8.50
N ALA A 64 16.73 -11.97 -8.03
CA ALA A 64 17.44 -11.79 -6.78
C ALA A 64 17.09 -10.41 -6.20
N SER A 65 17.11 -10.32 -4.87
CA SER A 65 16.86 -9.09 -4.13
C SER A 65 17.98 -8.90 -3.11
N ILE A 66 18.63 -7.74 -3.13
CA ILE A 66 19.72 -7.37 -2.22
C ILE A 66 19.18 -6.26 -1.32
N VAL A 67 18.64 -6.67 -0.17
CA VAL A 67 18.11 -5.73 0.83
C VAL A 67 19.24 -5.36 1.78
N ASP A 68 19.83 -4.20 1.54
CA ASP A 68 20.88 -3.62 2.39
C ASP A 68 20.33 -2.36 3.09
N PRO A 69 20.03 -2.42 4.41
CA PRO A 69 19.52 -1.28 5.15
C PRO A 69 20.44 -0.06 5.12
N GLU A 70 21.74 -0.21 4.88
CA GLU A 70 22.66 0.93 4.79
C GLU A 70 22.33 1.86 3.63
N LEU A 71 21.76 1.33 2.55
CA LEU A 71 21.31 2.10 1.38
C LEU A 71 20.08 2.97 1.68
N THR A 72 19.45 2.79 2.84
CA THR A 72 18.29 3.57 3.28
C THR A 72 18.68 4.70 4.25
N LEU A 73 19.92 4.74 4.75
CA LEU A 73 20.36 5.71 5.76
C LEU A 73 20.23 7.17 5.31
N SER A 74 20.45 7.43 4.02
CA SER A 74 20.34 8.76 3.43
C SER A 74 18.91 9.16 3.03
N LEU A 75 17.91 8.30 3.22
CA LEU A 75 16.53 8.61 2.88
C LEU A 75 16.00 9.72 3.81
N PRO A 76 15.47 10.84 3.28
CA PRO A 76 14.98 11.94 4.11
C PRO A 76 13.87 11.51 5.08
N PRO A 77 13.70 12.20 6.22
CA PRO A 77 12.66 11.88 7.20
C PRO A 77 11.24 11.82 6.59
N ARG A 78 10.87 12.78 5.74
CA ARG A 78 9.56 12.80 5.09
C ARG A 78 9.34 11.57 4.21
N GLU A 79 10.29 11.25 3.35
CA GLU A 79 10.19 10.06 2.49
C GLU A 79 10.16 8.77 3.31
N THR A 80 10.94 8.71 4.40
CA THR A 80 10.91 7.57 5.34
C THR A 80 9.53 7.39 5.97
N ALA A 81 8.86 8.48 6.35
CA ALA A 81 7.50 8.45 6.91
C ALA A 81 6.49 8.00 5.86
N VAL A 82 6.51 8.60 4.66
CA VAL A 82 5.61 8.29 3.54
C VAL A 82 5.76 6.83 3.14
N THR A 83 6.98 6.35 2.88
CA THR A 83 7.20 4.96 2.48
C THR A 83 6.88 3.99 3.61
N GLY A 84 7.15 4.34 4.86
CA GLY A 84 6.83 3.49 6.00
C GLY A 84 5.32 3.30 6.24
N MET A 85 4.51 4.33 5.96
CA MET A 85 3.05 4.19 6.00
C MET A 85 2.53 3.26 4.90
N ASP A 86 3.18 3.24 3.73
CA ASP A 86 2.88 2.28 2.66
C ASP A 86 3.07 0.82 3.14
N VAL A 87 4.15 0.55 3.88
CA VAL A 87 4.39 -0.77 4.51
C VAL A 87 3.21 -1.19 5.39
N LEU A 88 2.72 -0.26 6.20
CA LEU A 88 1.59 -0.52 7.10
C LEU A 88 0.32 -0.88 6.34
N PHE A 89 -0.04 -0.08 5.33
CA PHE A 89 -1.26 -0.29 4.57
C PHE A 89 -1.18 -1.56 3.72
N HIS A 90 -0.03 -1.85 3.10
CA HIS A 90 0.21 -3.13 2.43
C HIS A 90 -0.06 -4.33 3.36
N ALA A 91 0.56 -4.34 4.54
CA ALA A 91 0.40 -5.44 5.49
C ALA A 91 -1.03 -5.55 6.04
N LEU A 92 -1.62 -4.42 6.43
CA LEU A 92 -2.98 -4.35 6.97
C LEU A 92 -4.00 -4.84 5.94
N GLU A 93 -3.96 -4.31 4.71
CA GLU A 93 -4.90 -4.69 3.66
C GLU A 93 -4.75 -6.15 3.23
N ALA A 94 -3.53 -6.65 3.10
CA ALA A 94 -3.29 -8.06 2.80
C ALA A 94 -3.87 -8.97 3.89
N PHE A 95 -3.74 -8.57 5.16
CA PHE A 95 -4.28 -9.33 6.28
C PHE A 95 -5.81 -9.27 6.36
N VAL A 96 -6.43 -8.09 6.21
CA VAL A 96 -7.88 -7.99 6.31
C VAL A 96 -8.58 -8.57 5.09
N GLY A 97 -7.95 -8.49 3.92
CA GLY A 97 -8.46 -8.95 2.64
C GLY A 97 -8.95 -10.40 2.63
N LYS A 98 -9.87 -10.70 1.72
CA LYS A 98 -10.51 -12.02 1.60
C LYS A 98 -9.56 -13.13 1.19
N ARG A 99 -8.47 -12.78 0.50
CA ARG A 99 -7.43 -13.73 0.06
C ARG A 99 -6.40 -14.07 1.15
N CYS A 100 -6.52 -13.48 2.34
CA CYS A 100 -5.62 -13.77 3.45
C CYS A 100 -5.61 -15.26 3.80
N HIS A 101 -4.41 -15.80 3.99
CA HIS A 101 -4.14 -17.16 4.45
C HIS A 101 -2.97 -17.14 5.45
N PRO A 102 -2.66 -18.24 6.17
CA PRO A 102 -1.74 -18.21 7.31
C PRO A 102 -0.34 -17.62 7.03
N PHE A 103 0.22 -17.84 5.84
CA PHE A 103 1.49 -17.21 5.46
C PHE A 103 1.39 -15.70 5.23
N VAL A 104 0.28 -15.21 4.65
CA VAL A 104 0.02 -13.77 4.49
C VAL A 104 -0.14 -13.12 5.86
N GLU A 105 -0.88 -13.77 6.76
CA GLU A 105 -1.05 -13.31 8.13
C GLU A 105 0.28 -13.21 8.88
N ALA A 106 1.14 -14.23 8.80
CA ALA A 106 2.46 -14.21 9.45
C ALA A 106 3.36 -13.09 8.90
N ALA A 107 3.36 -12.88 7.57
CA ALA A 107 4.12 -11.80 6.94
C ALA A 107 3.57 -10.42 7.31
N ALA A 108 2.24 -10.26 7.33
CA ALA A 108 1.58 -9.04 7.73
C ALA A 108 1.84 -8.69 9.21
N GLU A 109 1.77 -9.68 10.10
CA GLU A 109 2.11 -9.49 11.52
C GLU A 109 3.53 -8.97 11.70
N LEU A 110 4.50 -9.60 11.02
CA LEU A 110 5.90 -9.17 11.05
C LEU A 110 6.05 -7.72 10.58
N ALA A 111 5.37 -7.35 9.50
CA ALA A 111 5.41 -6.00 8.94
C ALA A 111 4.76 -4.96 9.87
N VAL A 112 3.54 -5.20 10.36
CA VAL A 112 2.82 -4.24 11.22
C VAL A 112 3.58 -4.03 12.53
N ARG A 113 4.08 -5.09 13.17
CA ARG A 113 4.90 -4.97 14.39
C ARG A 113 6.22 -4.25 14.12
N GLY A 114 6.82 -4.48 12.95
CA GLY A 114 8.03 -3.78 12.52
C GLY A 114 7.78 -2.28 12.36
N VAL A 115 6.70 -1.89 11.68
CA VAL A 115 6.29 -0.48 11.55
C VAL A 115 6.08 0.16 12.93
N ALA A 116 5.28 -0.48 13.78
CA ALA A 116 4.96 0.02 15.12
C ALA A 116 6.22 0.27 15.96
N LYS A 117 7.21 -0.63 15.87
CA LYS A 117 8.45 -0.53 16.64
C LYS A 117 9.46 0.46 16.06
N PHE A 118 9.55 0.59 14.73
CA PHE A 118 10.72 1.18 14.09
C PHE A 118 10.44 2.42 13.25
N LEU A 119 9.24 2.62 12.73
CA LEU A 119 8.99 3.71 11.76
C LEU A 119 9.28 5.09 12.34
N VAL A 120 8.66 5.40 13.48
CA VAL A 120 8.86 6.69 14.17
C VAL A 120 10.33 6.92 14.52
N ARG A 121 11.05 5.87 14.94
CA ARG A 121 12.49 5.94 15.23
C ARG A 121 13.30 6.29 13.98
N ALA A 122 13.07 5.57 12.88
CA ALA A 122 13.76 5.80 11.60
C ALA A 122 13.49 7.19 11.01
N VAL A 123 12.32 7.77 11.29
CA VAL A 123 11.96 9.13 10.87
C VAL A 123 12.65 10.18 11.75
N LYS A 124 12.67 10.00 13.07
CA LYS A 124 13.30 10.92 14.02
C LYS A 124 14.82 10.92 13.94
N ASP A 125 15.42 9.75 13.73
CA ASP A 125 16.86 9.57 13.53
C ASP A 125 17.13 8.65 12.34
N GLY A 126 17.41 9.25 11.19
CA GLY A 126 17.73 8.51 9.96
C GLY A 126 19.03 7.68 10.07
N GLY A 127 19.87 7.93 11.08
CA GLY A 127 21.07 7.18 11.40
C GLY A 127 20.84 5.98 12.34
N ASP A 128 19.63 5.77 12.86
CA ASP A 128 19.27 4.61 13.68
C ASP A 128 19.28 3.33 12.83
N ARG A 129 20.43 2.65 12.80
CA ARG A 129 20.67 1.45 12.01
C ARG A 129 19.72 0.30 12.36
N GLU A 130 19.37 0.15 13.64
CA GLU A 130 18.42 -0.89 14.06
C GLU A 130 17.02 -0.59 13.50
N ALA A 131 16.58 0.66 13.57
CA ALA A 131 15.28 1.06 13.03
C ALA A 131 15.23 0.91 11.49
N ARG A 132 16.33 1.23 10.80
CA ARG A 132 16.44 1.07 9.34
C ARG A 132 16.45 -0.40 8.91
N GLU A 133 17.14 -1.26 9.66
CA GLU A 133 17.09 -2.72 9.46
C GLU A 133 15.67 -3.26 9.71
N GLY A 134 15.06 -2.87 10.81
CA GLY A 134 13.70 -3.26 11.17
C GLY A 134 12.67 -2.85 10.13
N MET A 135 12.76 -1.61 9.62
CA MET A 135 11.88 -1.13 8.54
C MET A 135 12.15 -1.83 7.21
N SER A 136 13.39 -2.17 6.90
CA SER A 136 13.73 -2.93 5.67
C SER A 136 13.11 -4.33 5.72
N LEU A 137 13.23 -5.03 6.86
CA LEU A 137 12.57 -6.32 7.06
C LEU A 137 11.05 -6.20 7.00
N ALA A 138 10.48 -5.17 7.64
CA ALA A 138 9.04 -4.91 7.61
C ALA A 138 8.52 -4.66 6.18
N SER A 139 9.26 -3.89 5.38
CA SER A 139 8.90 -3.61 3.99
C SER A 139 8.93 -4.87 3.12
N THR A 140 9.98 -5.70 3.25
CA THR A 140 10.04 -6.98 2.55
C THR A 140 8.91 -7.91 2.97
N ALA A 141 8.59 -7.97 4.26
CA ALA A 141 7.48 -8.77 4.79
C ALA A 141 6.12 -8.28 4.26
N ALA A 142 5.90 -6.96 4.20
CA ALA A 142 4.69 -6.39 3.59
C ALA A 142 4.60 -6.73 2.09
N GLY A 143 5.73 -6.68 1.37
CA GLY A 143 5.83 -7.12 -0.03
C GLY A 143 5.40 -8.59 -0.22
N MET A 144 5.85 -9.48 0.68
CA MET A 144 5.42 -10.88 0.69
C MET A 144 3.93 -11.03 1.03
N ALA A 145 3.43 -10.22 1.97
CA ALA A 145 2.02 -10.23 2.35
C ALA A 145 1.12 -9.84 1.17
N ILE A 146 1.40 -8.74 0.46
CA ILE A 146 0.61 -8.33 -0.71
C ILE A 146 0.77 -9.27 -1.89
N ASN A 147 1.89 -9.97 -2.02
CA ASN A 147 2.05 -11.00 -3.05
C ASN A 147 1.02 -12.14 -2.89
N GLY A 148 0.75 -12.57 -1.65
CA GLY A 148 -0.24 -13.62 -1.37
C GLY A 148 -1.67 -13.09 -1.20
N GLY A 149 -1.85 -11.95 -0.53
CA GLY A 149 -3.15 -11.41 -0.14
C GLY A 149 -3.73 -10.35 -1.07
N GLY A 150 -2.89 -9.72 -1.90
CA GLY A 150 -3.22 -8.47 -2.60
C GLY A 150 -3.51 -7.32 -1.62
N THR A 151 -3.97 -6.20 -2.16
CA THR A 151 -4.49 -5.06 -1.39
C THR A 151 -6.03 -4.99 -1.52
N THR A 152 -6.65 -4.06 -0.81
CA THR A 152 -8.10 -3.89 -0.75
C THR A 152 -8.48 -2.49 -1.24
N ALA A 153 -9.70 -2.03 -0.95
CA ALA A 153 -10.27 -0.82 -1.52
C ALA A 153 -9.49 0.45 -1.18
N LEU A 154 -8.67 0.49 -0.13
CA LEU A 154 -7.88 1.70 0.18
C LEU A 154 -6.84 1.96 -0.91
N HIS A 155 -6.02 0.97 -1.29
CA HIS A 155 -5.17 1.09 -2.49
C HIS A 155 -5.98 1.30 -3.77
N GLY A 156 -7.15 0.65 -3.86
CA GLY A 156 -8.03 0.81 -5.01
C GLY A 156 -8.53 2.24 -5.23
N MET A 157 -8.85 2.94 -4.13
CA MET A 157 -9.30 4.34 -4.13
C MET A 157 -8.14 5.32 -4.33
N GLU A 158 -6.96 5.00 -3.81
CA GLU A 158 -5.81 5.90 -3.96
C GLU A 158 -5.32 5.97 -5.41
N HIS A 159 -5.32 4.85 -6.13
CA HIS A 159 -4.74 4.79 -7.48
C HIS A 159 -5.30 5.86 -8.43
N PRO A 160 -6.63 6.08 -8.51
CA PRO A 160 -7.20 7.22 -9.22
C PRO A 160 -6.68 8.58 -8.72
N VAL A 161 -6.59 8.80 -7.40
CA VAL A 161 -6.11 10.08 -6.84
C VAL A 161 -4.70 10.41 -7.33
N SER A 162 -3.74 9.48 -7.21
CA SER A 162 -2.39 9.73 -7.71
C SER A 162 -2.27 9.72 -9.23
N ALA A 163 -3.16 9.03 -9.96
CA ALA A 163 -3.19 9.11 -11.41
C ALA A 163 -3.66 10.48 -11.93
N HIS A 164 -4.62 11.11 -11.24
CA HIS A 164 -5.15 12.43 -11.60
C HIS A 164 -4.24 13.57 -11.14
N LEU A 165 -3.74 13.50 -9.90
CA LEU A 165 -3.09 14.63 -9.23
C LEU A 165 -1.57 14.47 -9.03
N ASN A 166 -1.01 13.30 -9.36
CA ASN A 166 0.42 12.99 -9.19
C ASN A 166 0.92 13.23 -7.75
N VAL A 167 0.07 12.92 -6.77
CA VAL A 167 0.40 12.99 -5.34
C VAL A 167 1.26 11.79 -4.94
N ALA A 168 2.03 11.92 -3.85
CA ALA A 168 2.78 10.78 -3.32
C ALA A 168 1.82 9.68 -2.86
N HIS A 169 2.12 8.44 -3.22
CA HIS A 169 1.20 7.30 -3.08
C HIS A 169 0.61 7.17 -1.67
N ALA A 170 1.48 7.07 -0.67
CA ALA A 170 1.05 6.88 0.71
C ALA A 170 0.46 8.14 1.35
N GLU A 171 0.69 9.34 0.81
CA GLU A 171 -0.03 10.54 1.26
C GLU A 171 -1.52 10.42 0.91
N GLY A 172 -1.84 9.91 -0.28
CA GLY A 172 -3.21 9.58 -0.69
C GLY A 172 -3.83 8.46 0.15
N LEU A 173 -3.08 7.39 0.45
CA LEU A 173 -3.53 6.32 1.36
C LEU A 173 -3.84 6.89 2.75
N CYS A 174 -2.95 7.73 3.32
CA CYS A 174 -3.17 8.38 4.61
C CYS A 174 -4.42 9.28 4.60
N ALA A 175 -4.65 10.04 3.53
CA ALA A 175 -5.84 10.89 3.43
C ALA A 175 -7.15 10.07 3.43
N LEU A 176 -7.15 8.91 2.78
CA LEU A 176 -8.31 8.01 2.64
C LEU A 176 -8.51 7.07 3.84
N SER A 177 -7.49 6.80 4.64
CA SER A 177 -7.47 5.69 5.60
C SER A 177 -8.53 5.81 6.68
N GLY A 178 -8.81 7.01 7.19
CA GLY A 178 -9.68 7.23 8.34
C GLY A 178 -11.08 6.60 8.22
N PRO A 179 -11.90 7.03 7.24
CA PRO A 179 -13.24 6.44 7.03
C PRO A 179 -13.19 4.96 6.65
N TYR A 180 -12.17 4.54 5.89
CA TYR A 180 -12.00 3.15 5.48
C TYR A 180 -11.70 2.20 6.65
N LEU A 181 -10.81 2.59 7.56
CA LEU A 181 -10.45 1.78 8.73
C LEU A 181 -11.61 1.69 9.72
N LYS A 182 -12.44 2.74 9.85
CA LYS A 182 -13.70 2.68 10.63
C LYS A 182 -14.65 1.62 10.08
N TYR A 183 -14.84 1.61 8.75
CA TYR A 183 -15.63 0.57 8.10
C TYR A 183 -15.06 -0.84 8.35
N LEU A 184 -13.74 -1.03 8.24
CA LEU A 184 -13.12 -2.32 8.54
C LEU A 184 -13.29 -2.73 10.02
N ALA A 185 -13.26 -1.78 10.96
CA ALA A 185 -13.50 -2.05 12.37
C ALA A 185 -14.92 -2.58 12.62
N GLU A 186 -15.90 -2.16 11.82
CA GLU A 186 -17.27 -2.67 11.88
C GLU A 186 -17.43 -4.03 11.19
N VAL A 187 -16.80 -4.21 10.02
CA VAL A 187 -17.02 -5.38 9.15
C VAL A 187 -16.14 -6.59 9.55
N VAL A 188 -14.92 -6.35 10.01
CA VAL A 188 -13.97 -7.39 10.44
C VAL A 188 -13.35 -7.05 11.82
N PRO A 189 -14.16 -6.83 12.86
CA PRO A 189 -13.68 -6.36 14.17
C PRO A 189 -12.60 -7.26 14.76
N GLY A 190 -12.72 -8.58 14.60
CA GLY A 190 -11.72 -9.54 15.11
C GLY A 190 -10.35 -9.41 14.45
N LYS A 191 -10.27 -9.08 13.15
CA LYS A 191 -9.01 -8.81 12.47
C LYS A 191 -8.46 -7.45 12.86
N MET A 192 -9.30 -6.41 12.87
CA MET A 192 -8.87 -5.07 13.30
C MET A 192 -8.37 -5.04 14.75
N ALA A 193 -8.99 -5.80 15.66
CA ALA A 193 -8.50 -5.95 17.03
C ALA A 193 -7.08 -6.56 17.09
N ARG A 194 -6.75 -7.50 16.18
CA ARG A 194 -5.38 -8.04 16.08
C ARG A 194 -4.40 -7.03 15.49
N VAL A 195 -4.83 -6.21 14.54
CA VAL A 195 -4.01 -5.09 14.04
C VAL A 195 -3.68 -4.13 15.17
N ALA A 196 -4.64 -3.82 16.05
CA ALA A 196 -4.39 -3.00 17.24
C ALA A 196 -3.31 -3.62 18.14
N GLU A 197 -3.44 -4.92 18.45
CA GLU A 197 -2.43 -5.66 19.22
C GLU A 197 -1.04 -5.64 18.56
N TRP A 198 -0.97 -5.73 17.23
CA TRP A 198 0.30 -5.64 16.49
C TRP A 198 0.91 -4.24 16.48
N LEU A 199 0.06 -3.21 16.53
CA LEU A 199 0.47 -1.81 16.70
C LEU A 199 0.89 -1.48 18.15
N GLY A 200 0.72 -2.40 19.09
CA GLY A 200 1.07 -2.21 20.50
C GLY A 200 -0.06 -1.72 21.39
N GLU A 201 -1.29 -1.73 20.88
CA GLU A 201 -2.49 -1.27 21.59
C GLU A 201 -3.25 -2.41 22.28
N GLU A 202 -4.27 -2.03 23.06
CA GLU A 202 -5.30 -2.97 23.49
C GLU A 202 -5.97 -3.65 22.29
N ARG A 203 -6.25 -4.95 22.42
CA ARG A 203 -6.83 -5.79 21.37
C ARG A 203 -8.31 -5.48 21.14
N ALA A 204 -8.58 -4.32 20.53
CA ALA A 204 -9.92 -3.84 20.18
C ALA A 204 -9.91 -3.15 18.82
N ALA A 205 -10.99 -3.29 18.05
CA ALA A 205 -11.03 -2.90 16.63
C ALA A 205 -10.86 -1.39 16.43
N GLU A 206 -11.52 -0.61 17.27
CA GLU A 206 -11.47 0.84 17.33
C GLU A 206 -10.08 1.35 17.71
N ARG A 207 -9.31 0.60 18.51
CA ARG A 207 -7.94 0.98 18.88
C ARG A 207 -6.99 0.92 17.69
N ALA A 208 -7.21 0.02 16.73
CA ALA A 208 -6.44 0.04 15.48
C ALA A 208 -6.67 1.32 14.68
N VAL A 209 -7.91 1.80 14.61
CA VAL A 209 -8.23 3.07 13.92
C VAL A 209 -7.52 4.22 14.60
N VAL A 210 -7.62 4.30 15.93
CA VAL A 210 -6.98 5.37 16.72
C VAL A 210 -5.46 5.34 16.56
N ALA A 211 -4.83 4.17 16.68
CA ALA A 211 -3.38 4.06 16.55
C ALA A 211 -2.86 4.47 15.17
N VAL A 212 -3.58 4.16 14.09
CA VAL A 212 -3.18 4.60 12.76
C VAL A 212 -3.31 6.11 12.60
N GLU A 213 -4.36 6.73 13.15
CA GLU A 213 -4.50 8.19 13.14
C GLU A 213 -3.45 8.90 14.00
N GLU A 214 -3.14 8.38 15.18
CA GLU A 214 -2.07 8.88 16.06
C GLU A 214 -0.69 8.75 15.39
N LEU A 215 -0.42 7.61 14.73
CA LEU A 215 0.81 7.41 13.96
C LEU A 215 0.91 8.39 12.79
N LYS A 216 -0.18 8.61 12.05
CA LYS A 216 -0.24 9.63 10.99
C LYS A 216 0.05 11.02 11.53
N GLU A 217 -0.49 11.39 12.67
CA GLU A 217 -0.24 12.68 13.32
C GLU A 217 1.23 12.82 13.72
N GLU A 218 1.80 11.80 14.38
CA GLU A 218 3.21 11.81 14.80
C GLU A 218 4.19 11.92 13.61
N LEU A 219 3.81 11.35 12.46
CA LEU A 219 4.59 11.40 11.22
C LEU A 219 4.33 12.65 10.36
N GLY A 220 3.40 13.53 10.75
CA GLY A 220 3.01 14.69 9.96
C GLY A 220 2.26 14.35 8.67
N LEU A 221 1.54 13.23 8.66
CA LEU A 221 0.77 12.68 7.54
C LEU A 221 -0.75 12.65 7.81
N ASN A 222 -1.24 13.43 8.77
CA ASN A 222 -2.68 13.66 8.98
C ASN A 222 -3.25 14.58 7.90
N LEU A 223 -3.34 14.05 6.69
CA LEU A 223 -3.78 14.74 5.49
C LEU A 223 -5.27 14.51 5.25
N ARG A 224 -5.88 15.40 4.48
CA ARG A 224 -7.18 15.22 3.83
C ARG A 224 -7.01 15.28 2.32
N LEU A 225 -7.99 14.76 1.58
CA LEU A 225 -7.94 14.78 0.12
C LEU A 225 -7.88 16.21 -0.44
N ARG A 226 -8.52 17.18 0.22
CA ARG A 226 -8.42 18.61 -0.16
C ARG A 226 -7.00 19.16 -0.05
N ASP A 227 -6.21 18.68 0.91
CA ASP A 227 -4.81 19.12 1.10
C ASP A 227 -3.93 18.62 -0.06
N LEU A 228 -4.38 17.57 -0.74
CA LEU A 228 -3.75 16.97 -1.91
C LEU A 228 -4.30 17.51 -3.24
N GLY A 229 -5.25 18.46 -3.19
CA GLY A 229 -5.83 19.10 -4.38
C GLY A 229 -7.05 18.41 -4.97
N VAL A 230 -7.65 17.43 -4.27
CA VAL A 230 -8.95 16.88 -4.68
C VAL A 230 -10.05 17.89 -4.41
N SER A 231 -10.90 18.14 -5.40
CA SER A 231 -12.12 18.95 -5.27
C SER A 231 -13.37 18.08 -5.27
N GLU A 232 -14.49 18.61 -4.75
CA GLU A 232 -15.76 17.86 -4.65
C GLU A 232 -16.28 17.37 -6.00
N ASP A 233 -16.04 18.11 -7.09
CA ASP A 233 -16.44 17.74 -8.45
C ASP A 233 -15.63 16.55 -9.00
N MET A 234 -14.49 16.20 -8.38
CA MET A 234 -13.71 15.02 -8.76
C MET A 234 -14.26 13.72 -8.18
N LEU A 235 -15.07 13.76 -7.13
CA LEU A 235 -15.42 12.55 -6.35
C LEU A 235 -16.11 11.49 -7.20
N GLU A 236 -17.08 11.88 -8.04
CA GLU A 236 -17.77 10.94 -8.93
C GLU A 236 -16.78 10.27 -9.91
N THR A 237 -15.83 11.03 -10.45
CA THR A 237 -14.80 10.52 -11.36
C THR A 237 -13.88 9.53 -10.64
N LEU A 238 -13.42 9.87 -9.42
CA LEU A 238 -12.55 9.01 -8.62
C LEU A 238 -13.24 7.69 -8.24
N VAL A 239 -14.53 7.73 -7.91
CA VAL A 239 -15.35 6.55 -7.62
C VAL A 239 -15.48 5.66 -8.86
N ASP A 240 -15.83 6.24 -10.01
CA ASP A 240 -15.98 5.47 -11.25
C ASP A 240 -14.66 4.84 -11.69
N ASP A 241 -13.55 5.58 -11.58
CA ASP A 241 -12.21 5.06 -11.88
C ASP A 241 -11.77 3.96 -10.90
N THR A 242 -12.11 4.09 -9.61
CA THR A 242 -11.87 3.05 -8.60
C THR A 242 -12.54 1.74 -9.01
N LEU A 243 -13.83 1.79 -9.35
CA LEU A 243 -14.60 0.59 -9.70
C LEU A 243 -14.15 -0.02 -11.04
N ARG A 244 -13.83 0.84 -12.01
CA ARG A 244 -13.46 0.44 -13.37
C ARG A 244 -12.04 -0.11 -13.46
N VAL A 245 -11.07 0.54 -12.82
CA VAL A 245 -9.64 0.18 -12.91
C VAL A 245 -9.23 -0.76 -11.78
N MET A 246 -9.77 -0.53 -10.58
CA MET A 246 -9.37 -1.20 -9.34
C MET A 246 -10.49 -2.07 -8.75
N GLY A 247 -11.49 -2.47 -9.54
CA GLY A 247 -12.61 -3.30 -9.06
C GLY A 247 -12.19 -4.62 -8.41
N HIS A 248 -11.02 -5.17 -8.77
CA HIS A 248 -10.46 -6.36 -8.14
C HIS A 248 -10.01 -6.14 -6.69
N ASN A 249 -9.55 -4.93 -6.34
CA ASN A 249 -9.25 -4.52 -4.97
C ASN A 249 -10.53 -4.39 -4.14
N VAL A 250 -11.57 -3.79 -4.74
CA VAL A 250 -12.89 -3.66 -4.10
C VAL A 250 -13.48 -5.04 -3.82
N ALA A 251 -13.42 -5.96 -4.78
CA ALA A 251 -13.88 -7.34 -4.61
C ALA A 251 -13.11 -8.12 -3.52
N ASN A 252 -11.82 -7.82 -3.32
CA ASN A 252 -11.00 -8.40 -2.25
C ASN A 252 -11.31 -7.82 -0.86
N THR A 253 -12.01 -6.70 -0.79
CA THR A 253 -12.34 -6.03 0.47
C THR A 253 -13.45 -6.80 1.21
N PRO A 254 -13.29 -7.11 2.51
CA PRO A 254 -14.38 -7.65 3.33
C PRO A 254 -15.62 -6.76 3.24
N GLY A 255 -16.80 -7.38 3.13
CA GLY A 255 -18.07 -6.67 2.99
C GLY A 255 -18.37 -6.11 1.59
N GLU A 256 -17.42 -6.14 0.64
CA GLU A 256 -17.60 -5.69 -0.76
C GLU A 256 -18.31 -4.34 -0.86
N PRO A 257 -17.67 -3.24 -0.41
CA PRO A 257 -18.31 -1.93 -0.38
C PRO A 257 -18.81 -1.56 -1.79
N ASP A 258 -20.11 -1.26 -1.89
CA ASP A 258 -20.72 -0.84 -3.14
C ASP A 258 -20.28 0.58 -3.54
N ARG A 259 -20.72 1.03 -4.73
CA ARG A 259 -20.39 2.37 -5.25
C ARG A 259 -20.73 3.48 -4.25
N GLY A 260 -21.89 3.38 -3.58
CA GLY A 260 -22.32 4.37 -2.61
C GLY A 260 -21.36 4.43 -1.42
N ARG A 261 -20.94 3.26 -0.92
CA ARG A 261 -19.97 3.17 0.17
C ARG A 261 -18.59 3.71 -0.23
N ILE A 262 -18.12 3.42 -1.44
CA ILE A 262 -16.87 4.00 -1.97
C ILE A 262 -16.96 5.52 -2.06
N TYR A 263 -18.08 6.06 -2.55
CA TYR A 263 -18.32 7.50 -2.59
C TYR A 263 -18.28 8.12 -1.18
N GLU A 264 -18.90 7.49 -0.19
CA GLU A 264 -18.86 7.96 1.19
C GLU A 264 -17.44 7.96 1.77
N PHE A 265 -16.58 6.98 1.44
CA PHE A 265 -15.18 7.01 1.86
C PHE A 265 -14.44 8.23 1.30
N PHE A 266 -14.61 8.54 0.02
CA PHE A 266 -14.03 9.74 -0.59
C PHE A 266 -14.59 11.01 0.06
N ARG A 267 -15.91 11.10 0.23
CA ARG A 267 -16.59 12.26 0.82
C ARG A 267 -16.15 12.54 2.26
N GLU A 268 -16.02 11.50 3.09
CA GLU A 268 -15.57 11.63 4.48
C GLU A 268 -14.07 11.93 4.60
N ALA A 269 -13.28 11.62 3.58
CA ALA A 269 -11.84 11.90 3.51
C ALA A 269 -11.49 13.30 2.98
N MET A 270 -12.49 14.08 2.52
CA MET A 270 -12.33 15.48 2.09
C MET A 270 -11.96 16.43 3.22
#